data_AF-A0A1S3IX18-F1
#
_entry.id   AF-A0A1S3IX18-F1
#
_cell.length_a   1.000
_cell.length_b   1.000
_cell.length_c   1.000
_cell.angle_alpha   90.00
_cell.angle_beta   90.00
_cell.angle_gamma   90.00
#
_symmetry.space_group_name_H-M   'P 1'
#
loop_
_entity.id
_entity.type
_entity.pdbx_description
1 polymer ?
#
loop_
_entity_poly.entity_id
_entity_poly.type
_entity_poly.pdbx_seq_one_letter_code
_entity_poly.pdbx_strand_id
1 'polypeptide(L)'
;MVCCLGPTRCEEGILILNLTKDTYQELGLVGKPTVFQKKLPTKYVVEINLTEEYFTPGKNYYERVKWCLTDRLSLVFDFLVAWLPHEDQISQSSVPAYLCNKGFRSRAFKVSEEITFKKDVKYPVIDSNDFDGHGEGGNSDNDCPITSSTKYDEQKKGGTKSDGQLKSGDFLCSYTEFWEWLGAFTCGLDCDGSPDDFLSTFSCPDPVSISQSCCQCKYRGFILPGTINCLIESLRDYMKSSTSPWACVTVHGFTDSPVSWRRNEHGHHKGGENLYTFVLFPSEDYWLYMAVGTHDICPP
;
A
#
# COMPACT_ATOMS: atom_id res chain seq x y z
N MET A 1 10.63 15.22 -0.19
CA MET A 1 10.29 14.82 1.20
C MET A 1 8.78 14.82 1.31
N VAL A 2 8.20 13.77 1.89
CA VAL A 2 6.74 13.61 1.99
C VAL A 2 6.27 14.17 3.34
N CYS A 3 5.33 15.10 3.35
CA CYS A 3 4.76 15.67 4.57
C CYS A 3 3.23 15.51 4.54
N CYS A 4 2.72 14.62 5.40
CA CYS A 4 1.29 14.47 5.64
C CYS A 4 0.92 15.30 6.87
N LEU A 5 -0.07 16.18 6.75
CA LEU A 5 -0.64 16.92 7.87
C LEU A 5 -2.10 16.49 8.02
N GLY A 6 -2.59 16.16 9.21
CA GLY A 6 -4.03 15.92 9.43
C GLY A 6 -4.36 14.77 10.39
N PRO A 7 -5.65 14.60 10.75
CA PRO A 7 -6.10 13.71 11.83
C PRO A 7 -6.22 12.23 11.45
N THR A 8 -5.99 11.84 10.19
CA THR A 8 -6.06 10.43 9.80
C THR A 8 -4.77 9.72 10.18
N ARG A 9 -4.83 8.80 11.16
CA ARG A 9 -4.03 7.59 11.51
C ARG A 9 -2.56 7.40 11.05
N CYS A 10 -1.97 8.28 10.25
CA CYS A 10 -0.56 8.65 10.24
C CYS A 10 -0.26 9.47 11.51
N GLU A 11 -0.46 8.85 12.67
CA GLU A 11 0.09 9.34 13.94
C GLU A 11 1.62 9.20 13.81
N GLU A 12 2.44 10.17 14.15
CA GLU A 12 2.38 11.21 15.17
C GLU A 12 3.08 12.43 14.54
N GLY A 13 2.94 13.64 15.06
CA GLY A 13 3.61 14.82 14.51
C GLY A 13 5.13 14.76 14.63
N ILE A 14 5.77 13.79 13.99
CA ILE A 14 7.20 13.49 14.01
C ILE A 14 7.75 13.86 12.63
N LEU A 15 8.71 14.77 12.63
CA LEU A 15 9.51 15.07 11.46
C LEU A 15 10.67 14.07 11.37
N ILE A 16 10.72 13.29 10.28
CA ILE A 16 11.77 12.30 10.04
C ILE A 16 12.63 12.77 8.85
N LEU A 17 13.94 12.92 9.09
CA LEU A 17 14.91 13.35 8.10
C LEU A 17 15.91 12.20 7.84
N ASN A 18 15.98 11.73 6.59
CA ASN A 18 17.00 10.78 6.16
C ASN A 18 18.14 11.53 5.46
N LEU A 19 19.28 11.61 6.13
CA LEU A 19 20.41 12.48 5.77
C LEU A 19 21.61 11.65 5.34
N THR A 20 22.43 12.19 4.43
CA THR A 20 23.78 11.65 4.19
C THR A 20 24.66 11.91 5.40
N LYS A 21 25.75 11.14 5.52
CA LYS A 21 26.74 11.32 6.60
C LYS A 21 27.20 12.77 6.74
N ASP A 22 27.56 13.41 5.63
CA ASP A 22 28.09 14.78 5.64
C ASP A 22 27.02 15.77 6.10
N THR A 23 25.82 15.72 5.52
CA THR A 23 24.68 16.55 5.92
C THR A 23 24.29 16.33 7.38
N TYR A 24 24.33 15.09 7.89
CA TYR A 24 24.05 14.79 9.30
C TYR A 24 25.08 15.42 10.24
N GLN A 25 26.37 15.26 9.94
CA GLN A 25 27.46 15.81 10.75
C GLN A 25 27.45 17.34 10.76
N GLU A 26 27.14 17.96 9.61
CA GLU A 26 26.98 19.39 9.49
C GLU A 26 25.74 19.91 10.18
N LEU A 27 24.60 19.23 10.09
CA LEU A 27 23.35 19.63 10.76
C LEU A 27 23.49 19.59 12.28
N GLY A 28 24.14 18.54 12.81
CA GLY A 28 24.46 18.36 14.24
C GLY A 28 23.24 18.29 15.16
N LEU A 29 22.16 17.70 14.65
CA LEU A 29 21.07 17.13 15.45
C LEU A 29 21.39 15.69 15.82
N VAL A 30 20.76 15.21 16.90
CA VAL A 30 20.93 13.83 17.35
C VAL A 30 20.12 12.92 16.42
N GLY A 31 20.78 11.90 15.87
CA GLY A 31 20.17 10.88 15.03
C GLY A 31 20.84 9.52 15.19
N LYS A 32 20.32 8.52 14.50
CA LYS A 32 20.82 7.14 14.50
C LYS A 32 21.30 6.74 13.09
N PRO A 33 22.35 5.92 12.96
CA PRO A 33 22.71 5.35 11.66
C PRO A 33 21.57 4.45 11.15
N THR A 34 21.36 4.39 9.84
CA THR A 34 20.32 3.52 9.28
C THR A 34 20.62 2.04 9.55
N VAL A 35 19.58 1.23 9.73
CA VAL A 35 19.70 -0.21 10.05
C VAL A 35 20.22 -1.04 8.87
N PHE A 36 20.22 -0.48 7.66
CA PHE A 36 20.54 -1.19 6.43
C PHE A 36 22.04 -1.32 6.12
N GLN A 37 22.92 -0.75 6.94
CA GLN A 37 24.37 -0.76 6.71
C GLN A 37 25.14 -1.28 7.93
N LYS A 38 25.89 -2.38 7.74
CA LYS A 38 26.58 -3.10 8.83
C LYS A 38 28.04 -2.67 9.09
N LYS A 39 28.70 -1.95 8.18
CA LYS A 39 30.15 -1.65 8.28
C LYS A 39 30.48 -0.17 8.47
N LEU A 40 29.99 0.71 7.59
CA LEU A 40 30.23 2.15 7.64
C LEU A 40 28.92 2.86 7.32
N PRO A 41 28.30 3.57 8.28
CA PRO A 41 27.05 4.28 8.04
C PRO A 41 27.30 5.48 7.13
N THR A 42 26.66 5.49 5.96
CA THR A 42 26.62 6.61 5.01
C THR A 42 25.33 7.41 5.10
N LYS A 43 24.36 6.91 5.89
CA LYS A 43 23.04 7.50 6.09
C LYS A 43 22.66 7.51 7.56
N TYR A 44 21.93 8.54 7.96
CA TYR A 44 21.46 8.76 9.32
C TYR A 44 19.99 9.20 9.31
N VAL A 45 19.23 8.73 10.28
CA VAL A 45 17.85 9.14 10.52
C VAL A 45 17.80 10.05 11.73
N VAL A 46 17.23 11.24 11.55
CA VAL A 46 16.90 12.19 12.62
C VAL A 46 15.39 12.22 12.77
N GLU A 47 14.90 11.92 13.97
CA GLU A 47 13.48 11.93 14.31
C GLU A 47 13.23 13.05 15.32
N ILE A 48 12.30 13.95 15.02
CA ILE A 48 11.95 15.09 15.85
C ILE A 48 10.46 15.05 16.12
N ASN A 49 10.07 14.75 17.36
CA ASN A 49 8.67 14.81 17.75
C ASN A 49 8.23 16.26 17.99
N LEU A 50 7.34 16.75 17.13
CA LEU A 50 6.80 18.11 17.11
C LEU A 50 5.61 18.29 18.08
N THR A 51 5.03 17.21 18.61
CA THR A 51 3.89 17.28 19.53
C THR A 51 4.28 17.28 21.00
N GLU A 52 5.56 17.07 21.30
CA GLU A 52 6.07 16.99 22.67
C GLU A 52 6.13 18.36 23.34
N GLU A 53 5.88 18.41 24.65
CA GLU A 53 5.90 19.66 25.42
C GLU A 53 7.24 20.39 25.37
N TYR A 54 8.34 19.64 25.25
CA TYR A 54 9.68 20.20 25.13
C TYR A 54 9.97 20.79 23.75
N PHE A 55 9.13 20.53 22.75
CA PHE A 55 9.20 21.08 21.40
C PHE A 55 8.26 22.29 21.24
N THR A 56 8.27 23.19 22.22
CA THR A 56 7.49 24.44 22.21
C THR A 56 8.39 25.67 22.02
N PRO A 57 7.93 26.73 21.33
CA PRO A 57 8.71 27.95 21.14
C PRO A 57 9.28 28.50 22.44
N GLY A 58 10.56 28.89 22.44
CA GLY A 58 11.29 29.36 23.61
C GLY A 58 11.96 28.27 24.45
N LYS A 59 11.70 26.98 24.21
CA LYS A 59 12.48 25.88 24.83
C LYS A 59 13.81 25.69 24.11
N ASN A 60 14.84 25.31 24.87
CA ASN A 60 16.20 25.11 24.36
C ASN A 60 16.26 24.13 23.18
N TYR A 61 15.50 23.04 23.24
CA TYR A 61 15.49 22.03 22.18
C TYR A 61 14.81 22.54 20.90
N TYR A 62 13.66 23.22 21.01
CA TYR A 62 12.99 23.86 19.89
C TYR A 62 13.88 24.89 19.19
N GLU A 63 14.49 25.80 19.95
CA GLU A 63 15.37 26.84 19.37
C GLU A 63 16.63 26.24 18.73
N ARG A 64 17.18 25.16 19.31
CA ARG A 64 18.29 24.41 18.71
C ARG A 64 17.89 23.82 17.36
N VAL A 65 16.77 23.10 17.30
CA VAL A 65 16.30 22.47 16.05
C VAL A 65 16.03 23.50 14.98
N LYS A 66 15.33 24.59 15.33
CA LYS A 66 15.09 25.71 14.42
C LYS A 66 16.41 26.26 13.88
N TRP A 67 17.35 26.65 14.74
CA TRP A 67 18.66 27.17 14.33
C TRP A 67 19.44 26.20 13.42
N CYS A 68 19.41 24.90 13.71
CA CYS A 68 20.05 23.89 12.87
C CYS A 68 19.42 23.84 11.46
N LEU A 69 18.10 23.94 11.34
CA LEU A 69 17.37 23.86 10.08
C LEU A 69 17.35 25.17 9.28
N THR A 70 17.52 26.33 9.94
CA THR A 70 17.43 27.65 9.28
C THR A 70 18.80 28.29 9.04
N ASP A 71 19.62 28.39 10.08
CA ASP A 71 20.82 29.23 10.07
C ASP A 71 22.10 28.42 9.85
N ARG A 72 22.14 27.18 10.35
CA ARG A 72 23.33 26.34 10.25
C ARG A 72 23.47 25.69 8.88
N LEU A 73 22.43 24.99 8.46
CA LEU A 73 22.37 24.31 7.18
C LEU A 73 21.08 24.77 6.51
N SER A 74 21.20 25.66 5.54
CA SER A 74 20.08 26.25 4.79
C SER A 74 19.46 25.22 3.83
N LEU A 75 18.89 24.17 4.42
CA LEU A 75 18.27 23.06 3.71
C LEU A 75 17.01 23.52 2.99
N VAL A 76 16.93 23.22 1.70
CA VAL A 76 15.76 23.50 0.86
C VAL A 76 15.32 22.20 0.20
N PHE A 77 14.02 21.91 0.29
CA PHE A 77 13.41 20.73 -0.31
C PHE A 77 12.12 21.09 -1.03
N ASP A 78 11.81 20.31 -2.06
CA ASP A 78 10.46 20.25 -2.60
C ASP A 78 9.62 19.28 -1.75
N PHE A 79 8.43 19.74 -1.36
CA PHE A 79 7.49 19.00 -0.52
C PHE A 79 6.22 18.66 -1.28
N LEU A 80 5.82 17.40 -1.19
CA LEU A 80 4.43 17.01 -1.41
C LEU A 80 3.68 17.17 -0.09
N VAL A 81 2.60 17.95 -0.12
CA VAL A 81 1.77 18.25 1.05
C VAL A 81 0.34 17.83 0.75
N ALA A 82 -0.21 16.99 1.62
CA ALA A 82 -1.64 16.74 1.68
C ALA A 82 -2.12 17.04 3.09
N TRP A 83 -3.28 17.69 3.17
CA TRP A 83 -3.88 18.08 4.42
C TRP A 83 -5.36 17.77 4.46
N LEU A 84 -5.78 17.06 5.51
CA LEU A 84 -7.18 16.89 5.85
C LEU A 84 -7.55 17.90 6.93
N PRO A 85 -8.46 18.84 6.63
CA PRO A 85 -8.99 19.75 7.63
C PRO A 85 -9.56 18.99 8.83
N HIS A 86 -9.26 19.48 10.03
CA HIS A 86 -9.86 18.95 11.27
C HIS A 86 -11.30 19.41 11.46
N GLU A 87 -11.71 20.47 10.76
CA GLU A 87 -13.03 21.07 10.83
C GLU A 87 -13.55 21.31 9.40
N ASP A 88 -14.85 21.01 9.19
CA ASP A 88 -15.50 21.14 7.88
C ASP A 88 -15.52 22.57 7.33
N GLN A 89 -15.32 23.56 8.21
CA GLN A 89 -15.33 24.97 7.85
C GLN A 89 -14.01 25.42 7.19
N ILE A 90 -12.93 24.64 7.31
CA ILE A 90 -11.63 25.03 6.77
C ILE A 90 -11.41 24.38 5.40
N SER A 91 -11.22 25.23 4.39
CA SER A 91 -10.92 24.76 3.04
C SER A 91 -9.51 24.16 2.94
N GLN A 92 -9.37 23.07 2.17
CA GLN A 92 -8.07 22.51 1.77
C GLN A 92 -7.17 23.52 1.04
N SER A 93 -7.75 24.57 0.44
CA SER A 93 -6.99 25.64 -0.23
C SER A 93 -6.25 26.59 0.73
N SER A 94 -6.52 26.50 2.04
CA SER A 94 -5.85 27.34 3.06
C SER A 94 -4.35 27.06 3.18
N VAL A 95 -3.91 25.81 3.01
CA VAL A 95 -2.49 25.43 3.10
C VAL A 95 -1.66 26.03 1.96
N PRO A 96 -2.05 25.88 0.67
CA PRO A 96 -1.37 26.58 -0.42
C PRO A 96 -1.32 28.10 -0.22
N ALA A 97 -2.43 28.71 0.22
CA ALA A 97 -2.49 30.14 0.48
C ALA A 97 -1.53 30.58 1.60
N TYR A 98 -1.47 29.82 2.70
CA TYR A 98 -0.53 30.06 3.80
C TYR A 98 0.93 30.03 3.32
N LEU A 99 1.30 29.01 2.54
CA LEU A 99 2.65 28.86 2.02
C LEU A 99 3.02 29.99 1.05
N CYS A 100 2.11 30.38 0.16
CA CYS A 100 2.30 31.54 -0.73
C CYS A 100 2.51 32.84 0.06
N ASN A 101 1.73 33.07 1.11
CA ASN A 101 1.88 34.25 1.99
C ASN A 101 3.22 34.27 2.73
N LYS A 102 3.84 33.10 2.95
CA LYS A 102 5.18 32.96 3.52
C LYS A 102 6.31 33.08 2.48
N GLY A 103 5.97 33.33 1.21
CA GLY A 103 6.94 33.49 0.13
C GLY A 103 7.33 32.18 -0.57
N PHE A 104 6.69 31.05 -0.24
CA PHE A 104 6.95 29.78 -0.92
C PHE A 104 6.12 29.65 -2.20
N ARG A 105 6.68 28.98 -3.20
CA ARG A 105 5.93 28.59 -4.40
C ARG A 105 5.08 27.36 -4.06
N SER A 106 3.76 27.50 -4.13
CA SER A 106 2.83 26.38 -3.96
C SER A 106 2.01 26.13 -5.22
N ARG A 107 1.71 24.86 -5.51
CA ARG A 107 0.87 24.43 -6.63
C ARG A 107 -0.04 23.31 -6.18
N ALA A 108 -1.34 23.44 -6.43
CA ALA A 108 -2.30 22.38 -6.20
C ALA A 108 -2.26 21.36 -7.35
N PHE A 109 -2.31 20.08 -7.00
CA PHE A 109 -2.40 18.98 -7.95
C PHE A 109 -3.67 18.17 -7.69
N LYS A 110 -4.27 17.66 -8.76
CA LYS A 110 -5.37 16.69 -8.67
C LYS A 110 -4.81 15.30 -8.94
N VAL A 111 -5.43 14.29 -8.33
CA VAL A 111 -5.16 12.89 -8.66
C VAL A 111 -5.53 12.67 -10.12
N SER A 112 -4.61 12.07 -10.88
CA SER A 112 -4.86 11.62 -12.24
C SER A 112 -5.65 10.32 -12.20
N GLU A 113 -6.65 10.21 -13.07
CA GLU A 113 -7.52 9.04 -13.20
C GLU A 113 -7.45 8.50 -14.63
N GLU A 114 -7.35 7.18 -14.74
CA GLU A 114 -7.41 6.44 -15.99
C GLU A 114 -8.34 5.24 -15.79
N ILE A 115 -9.43 5.18 -16.56
CA ILE A 115 -10.42 4.09 -16.49
C ILE A 115 -10.42 3.35 -17.82
N THR A 116 -10.22 2.04 -17.76
CA THR A 116 -10.24 1.14 -18.92
C THR A 116 -11.33 0.10 -18.73
N PHE A 117 -12.16 -0.08 -19.76
CA PHE A 117 -13.13 -1.17 -19.83
C PHE A 117 -12.65 -2.23 -20.80
N LYS A 118 -12.55 -3.47 -20.33
CA LYS A 118 -12.19 -4.63 -21.14
C LYS A 118 -13.39 -5.57 -21.23
N LYS A 119 -13.56 -6.24 -22.38
CA LYS A 119 -14.58 -7.26 -22.62
C LYS A 119 -13.94 -8.63 -22.69
N ASP A 120 -14.73 -9.66 -22.40
CA ASP A 120 -14.34 -11.07 -22.52
C ASP A 120 -13.00 -11.39 -21.86
N VAL A 121 -12.79 -10.84 -20.65
CA VAL A 121 -11.56 -11.00 -19.89
C VAL A 121 -11.53 -12.38 -19.26
N LYS A 122 -10.53 -13.18 -19.64
CA LYS A 122 -10.17 -14.42 -18.96
C LYS A 122 -9.59 -14.11 -17.58
N TYR A 123 -10.06 -14.79 -16.54
CA TYR A 123 -9.53 -14.67 -15.20
C TYR A 123 -9.45 -16.05 -14.51
N PRO A 124 -8.45 -16.28 -13.65
CA PRO A 124 -8.35 -17.50 -12.85
C PRO A 124 -9.45 -17.56 -11.79
N VAL A 125 -10.01 -18.76 -11.59
CA VAL A 125 -11.01 -19.04 -10.57
C VAL A 125 -10.31 -19.28 -9.23
N ILE A 126 -10.70 -18.49 -8.23
CA ILE A 126 -10.18 -18.51 -6.86
C ILE A 126 -11.34 -18.65 -5.85
N ASP A 127 -11.07 -19.23 -4.69
CA ASP A 127 -12.01 -19.35 -3.56
C ASP A 127 -11.43 -18.65 -2.33
N SER A 128 -12.25 -17.90 -1.59
CA SER A 128 -11.80 -17.20 -0.39
C SER A 128 -11.23 -18.13 0.69
N ASN A 129 -11.69 -19.39 0.74
CA ASN A 129 -11.28 -20.37 1.76
C ASN A 129 -10.12 -21.27 1.34
N ASP A 130 -9.76 -21.31 0.06
CA ASP A 130 -8.67 -22.13 -0.46
C ASP A 130 -7.52 -21.24 -0.95
N PHE A 131 -6.61 -20.94 -0.04
CA PHE A 131 -5.49 -20.03 -0.32
C PHE A 131 -4.44 -20.70 -1.20
N ASP A 132 -4.10 -21.96 -0.93
CA ASP A 132 -3.02 -22.70 -1.61
C ASP A 132 -3.49 -23.42 -2.89
N GLY A 133 -4.77 -23.37 -3.22
CA GLY A 133 -5.36 -24.09 -4.35
C GLY A 133 -5.50 -25.60 -4.08
N HIS A 134 -5.42 -26.01 -2.82
CA HIS A 134 -5.57 -27.39 -2.37
C HIS A 134 -6.98 -27.57 -1.81
N GLY A 135 -7.90 -28.05 -2.66
CA GLY A 135 -9.24 -28.42 -2.23
C GLY A 135 -9.21 -29.27 -0.94
N GLU A 136 -10.18 -29.05 -0.04
CA GLU A 136 -10.23 -29.59 1.33
C GLU A 136 -9.59 -31.00 1.46
N GLY A 137 -8.31 -31.07 1.87
CA GLY A 137 -7.62 -32.37 1.97
C GLY A 137 -6.08 -32.41 2.06
N GLY A 138 -5.38 -31.27 2.11
CA GLY A 138 -3.91 -31.26 2.23
C GLY A 138 -3.44 -31.05 3.67
N ASN A 139 -3.04 -32.12 4.37
CA ASN A 139 -2.30 -32.01 5.63
C ASN A 139 -0.83 -31.69 5.30
N SER A 140 -0.42 -30.42 5.39
CA SER A 140 0.98 -30.02 5.35
C SER A 140 1.39 -29.36 6.66
N ASP A 141 1.93 -30.19 7.55
CA ASP A 141 2.77 -29.75 8.65
C ASP A 141 4.00 -29.02 8.08
N ASN A 142 4.27 -27.83 8.65
CA ASN A 142 5.48 -27.01 8.55
C ASN A 142 5.68 -26.18 7.27
N ASP A 143 5.09 -24.98 7.24
CA ASP A 143 5.85 -23.72 7.30
C ASP A 143 4.87 -22.54 7.45
N CYS A 144 4.91 -21.85 8.59
CA CYS A 144 4.11 -20.65 8.84
C CYS A 144 4.61 -19.45 8.01
N PRO A 145 3.68 -18.59 7.56
CA PRO A 145 3.63 -17.26 8.16
C PRO A 145 2.22 -16.93 8.67
N ILE A 146 2.17 -16.78 10.00
CA ILE A 146 1.16 -16.16 10.87
C ILE A 146 -0.05 -15.54 10.14
N THR A 147 -1.19 -16.23 10.16
CA THR A 147 -2.52 -15.67 9.92
C THR A 147 -3.37 -15.84 11.19
N SER A 148 -3.83 -14.73 11.77
CA SER A 148 -4.83 -14.78 12.85
C SER A 148 -6.22 -14.73 12.22
N SER A 149 -6.85 -15.89 12.05
CA SER A 149 -8.30 -15.96 11.81
C SER A 149 -9.03 -16.20 13.13
N THR A 150 -9.95 -15.32 13.48
CA THR A 150 -10.94 -15.57 14.54
C THR A 150 -12.23 -16.03 13.88
N LYS A 151 -12.58 -17.33 14.01
CA LYS A 151 -13.91 -17.83 13.64
C LYS A 151 -14.67 -18.26 14.91
N TYR A 152 -15.91 -17.81 15.01
CA TYR A 152 -16.93 -18.30 15.96
C TYR A 152 -17.61 -19.53 15.35
N ASP A 153 -17.75 -20.60 16.14
CA ASP A 153 -18.44 -21.84 15.77
C ASP A 153 -19.96 -21.66 15.77
N GLU A 154 -20.64 -22.15 14.72
CA GLU A 154 -22.01 -22.66 14.85
C GLU A 154 -22.33 -23.76 13.82
N GLN A 155 -22.91 -24.85 14.32
CA GLN A 155 -23.31 -26.06 13.58
C GLN A 155 -24.68 -25.90 12.89
N LYS A 156 -24.85 -26.48 11.68
CA LYS A 156 -26.03 -27.27 11.19
C LYS A 156 -25.91 -27.57 9.68
N LYS A 157 -25.88 -28.83 9.23
CA LYS A 157 -26.99 -29.77 8.85
C LYS A 157 -27.81 -29.42 7.59
N GLY A 158 -27.54 -30.14 6.49
CA GLY A 158 -28.52 -31.01 5.77
C GLY A 158 -29.23 -30.52 4.49
N GLY A 159 -28.90 -31.16 3.34
CA GLY A 159 -29.72 -31.35 2.10
C GLY A 159 -29.93 -30.11 1.21
N THR A 160 -29.95 -30.13 -0.13
CA THR A 160 -30.26 -31.17 -1.14
C THR A 160 -29.66 -30.71 -2.50
N LYS A 161 -29.28 -31.66 -3.36
CA LYS A 161 -28.59 -31.46 -4.65
C LYS A 161 -29.49 -30.89 -5.76
N SER A 162 -28.92 -30.06 -6.64
CA SER A 162 -29.26 -30.01 -8.07
C SER A 162 -28.09 -29.49 -8.92
N ASP A 163 -27.51 -30.41 -9.67
CA ASP A 163 -26.86 -30.39 -10.99
C ASP A 163 -25.97 -29.21 -11.46
N GLY A 164 -24.69 -29.56 -11.62
CA GLY A 164 -23.63 -28.83 -12.30
C GLY A 164 -22.26 -29.37 -11.87
N GLN A 165 -21.94 -30.63 -12.20
CA GLN A 165 -20.73 -31.34 -11.74
C GLN A 165 -19.43 -30.66 -12.19
N LEU A 166 -18.78 -29.92 -11.29
CA LEU A 166 -17.32 -29.85 -11.21
C LEU A 166 -16.81 -31.21 -10.68
N LYS A 167 -15.78 -31.77 -11.31
CA LYS A 167 -15.23 -33.07 -10.87
C LYS A 167 -14.50 -32.89 -9.55
N SER A 168 -14.74 -33.79 -8.59
CA SER A 168 -13.97 -33.80 -7.34
C SER A 168 -12.49 -34.07 -7.65
N GLY A 169 -11.65 -33.05 -7.49
CA GLY A 169 -10.20 -33.12 -7.70
C GLY A 169 -9.62 -32.00 -8.56
N ASP A 170 -10.43 -31.06 -9.05
CA ASP A 170 -9.91 -29.90 -9.79
C ASP A 170 -9.33 -28.89 -8.79
N PHE A 171 -7.99 -28.77 -8.77
CA PHE A 171 -7.28 -27.77 -7.98
C PHE A 171 -7.67 -26.35 -8.43
N LEU A 172 -7.88 -25.44 -7.47
CA LEU A 172 -8.14 -24.03 -7.76
C LEU A 172 -6.83 -23.29 -8.01
N CYS A 173 -6.93 -22.08 -8.58
CA CYS A 173 -5.76 -21.22 -8.77
C CYS A 173 -5.19 -20.82 -7.40
N SER A 174 -3.89 -21.04 -7.20
CA SER A 174 -3.22 -20.64 -5.95
C SER A 174 -3.13 -19.12 -5.81
N TYR A 175 -3.01 -18.63 -4.58
CA TYR A 175 -2.80 -17.21 -4.31
C TYR A 175 -1.59 -16.62 -5.06
N THR A 176 -0.50 -17.39 -5.20
CA THR A 176 0.71 -16.95 -5.91
C THR A 176 0.45 -16.77 -7.41
N GLU A 177 -0.16 -17.76 -8.05
CA GLU A 177 -0.45 -17.72 -9.49
C GLU A 177 -1.45 -16.60 -9.81
N PHE A 178 -2.46 -16.43 -8.94
CA PHE A 178 -3.42 -15.33 -9.04
C PHE A 178 -2.73 -13.97 -9.02
N TRP A 179 -1.81 -13.76 -8.07
CA TRP A 179 -1.16 -12.46 -7.88
C TRP A 179 -0.18 -12.13 -9.01
N GLU A 180 0.55 -13.13 -9.53
CA GLU A 180 1.37 -12.98 -10.73
C GLU A 180 0.51 -12.61 -11.96
N TRP A 181 -0.59 -13.33 -12.18
CA TRP A 181 -1.53 -13.03 -13.25
C TRP A 181 -2.13 -11.61 -13.13
N LEU A 182 -2.52 -11.21 -11.92
CA LEU A 182 -3.06 -9.87 -11.67
C LEU A 182 -2.03 -8.79 -12.00
N GLY A 183 -0.76 -9.01 -11.64
CA GLY A 183 0.35 -8.13 -12.03
C GLY A 183 0.47 -8.01 -13.54
N ALA A 184 0.51 -9.14 -14.25
CA ALA A 184 0.59 -9.17 -15.71
C ALA A 184 -0.60 -8.46 -16.38
N PHE A 185 -1.82 -8.79 -15.95
CA PHE A 185 -3.06 -8.19 -16.44
C PHE A 185 -3.10 -6.66 -16.22
N THR A 186 -2.65 -6.19 -15.05
CA THR A 186 -2.65 -4.76 -14.72
C THR A 186 -1.61 -3.96 -15.51
N CYS A 187 -0.50 -4.60 -15.89
CA CYS A 187 0.50 -4.11 -16.84
C CYS A 187 0.01 -4.09 -18.29
N GLY A 188 -1.14 -4.69 -18.59
CA GLY A 188 -1.75 -4.69 -19.93
C GLY A 188 -1.30 -5.85 -20.82
N LEU A 189 -0.78 -6.94 -20.24
CA LEU A 189 -0.47 -8.16 -20.97
C LEU A 189 -1.77 -8.92 -21.31
N ASP A 190 -1.91 -9.32 -22.56
CA ASP A 190 -2.94 -10.25 -23.00
C ASP A 190 -2.46 -11.66 -22.62
N CYS A 191 -2.91 -12.15 -21.46
CA CYS A 191 -2.48 -13.43 -20.88
C CYS A 191 -3.12 -14.63 -21.61
N ASP A 192 -3.05 -14.63 -22.95
CA ASP A 192 -3.71 -15.60 -23.82
C ASP A 192 -2.88 -16.86 -24.09
N GLY A 193 -1.59 -16.83 -23.71
CA GLY A 193 -0.65 -17.93 -23.92
C GLY A 193 -0.30 -18.17 -25.39
N SER A 194 -0.51 -17.18 -26.27
CA SER A 194 -0.20 -17.31 -27.68
C SER A 194 1.31 -17.53 -27.87
N PRO A 195 1.74 -18.65 -28.50
CA PRO A 195 3.15 -18.91 -28.74
C PRO A 195 3.77 -17.95 -29.78
N ASP A 196 2.92 -17.26 -30.54
CA ASP A 196 3.31 -16.31 -31.58
C ASP A 196 3.31 -14.86 -31.08
N ASP A 197 2.90 -14.59 -29.83
CA ASP A 197 2.99 -13.26 -29.27
C ASP A 197 4.44 -12.93 -28.88
N PHE A 198 5.00 -11.92 -29.54
CA PHE A 198 6.36 -11.45 -29.29
C PHE A 198 6.50 -10.81 -27.90
N LEU A 199 5.39 -10.36 -27.29
CA LEU A 199 5.41 -9.65 -26.02
C LEU A 199 5.47 -10.60 -24.81
N SER A 200 4.72 -11.70 -24.82
CA SER A 200 4.69 -12.65 -23.70
C SER A 200 4.05 -13.99 -24.06
N THR A 201 4.59 -15.06 -23.49
CA THR A 201 3.98 -16.41 -23.52
C THR A 201 3.20 -16.72 -22.24
N PHE A 202 3.08 -15.75 -21.33
CA PHE A 202 2.36 -15.91 -20.06
C PHE A 202 0.86 -16.14 -20.31
N SER A 203 0.30 -17.15 -19.64
CA SER A 203 -1.10 -17.56 -19.79
C SER A 203 -1.86 -17.40 -18.48
N CYS A 204 -3.18 -17.18 -18.60
CA CYS A 204 -4.07 -17.19 -17.45
C CYS A 204 -4.03 -18.56 -16.73
N PRO A 205 -3.77 -18.61 -15.41
CA PRO A 205 -3.74 -19.86 -14.66
C PRO A 205 -5.11 -20.57 -14.69
N ASP A 206 -5.08 -21.90 -14.73
CA ASP A 206 -6.26 -22.73 -14.62
C ASP A 206 -6.75 -22.84 -13.16
N PRO A 207 -8.06 -23.01 -12.91
CA PRO A 207 -9.14 -23.04 -13.89
C PRO A 207 -9.54 -21.62 -14.35
N VAL A 208 -9.80 -21.45 -15.66
CA VAL A 208 -10.13 -20.15 -16.25
C VAL A 208 -11.65 -19.94 -16.37
N SER A 209 -12.12 -18.74 -16.02
CA SER A 209 -13.45 -18.23 -16.32
C SER A 209 -13.39 -16.95 -17.16
N ILE A 210 -14.51 -16.53 -17.74
CA ILE A 210 -14.58 -15.36 -18.63
C ILE A 210 -15.59 -14.36 -18.08
N SER A 211 -15.14 -13.13 -17.85
CA SER A 211 -16.03 -12.01 -17.54
C SER A 211 -16.37 -11.23 -18.81
N GLN A 212 -17.66 -10.98 -19.02
CA GLN A 212 -18.15 -10.16 -20.13
C GLN A 212 -17.68 -8.71 -20.05
N SER A 213 -17.43 -8.21 -18.84
CA SER A 213 -16.90 -6.87 -18.62
C SER A 213 -15.95 -6.83 -17.43
N CYS A 214 -14.89 -6.03 -17.56
CA CYS A 214 -13.96 -5.72 -16.49
C CYS A 214 -13.70 -4.22 -16.50
N CYS A 215 -13.80 -3.59 -15.33
CA CYS A 215 -13.43 -2.19 -15.13
C CYS A 215 -12.09 -2.15 -14.40
N GLN A 216 -11.10 -1.47 -15.01
CA GLN A 216 -9.80 -1.23 -14.41
C GLN A 216 -9.62 0.28 -14.21
N CYS A 217 -9.45 0.71 -12.97
CA CYS A 217 -9.18 2.11 -12.62
C CYS A 217 -7.76 2.26 -12.10
N LYS A 218 -7.01 3.23 -12.63
CA LYS A 218 -5.67 3.61 -12.17
C LYS A 218 -5.69 5.05 -11.67
N TYR A 219 -5.42 5.22 -10.38
CA TYR A 219 -5.29 6.52 -9.74
C TYR A 219 -3.83 6.83 -9.46
N ARG A 220 -3.35 7.99 -9.91
CA ARG A 220 -1.94 8.42 -9.71
C ARG A 220 -1.89 9.79 -9.07
N GLY A 221 -1.21 9.89 -7.94
CA GLY A 221 -1.04 11.15 -7.23
C GLY A 221 -0.62 10.92 -5.78
N PHE A 222 -0.73 11.97 -4.98
CA PHE A 222 -0.49 11.91 -3.55
C PHE A 222 -1.80 11.61 -2.81
N ILE A 223 -2.12 10.32 -2.68
CA ILE A 223 -3.40 9.81 -2.16
C ILE A 223 -3.25 9.53 -0.67
N LEU A 224 -4.19 10.03 0.13
CA LEU A 224 -4.18 9.83 1.58
C LEU A 224 -4.72 8.44 1.95
N PRO A 225 -4.17 7.80 3.00
CA PRO A 225 -4.66 6.49 3.46
C PRO A 225 -6.15 6.47 3.82
N GLY A 226 -6.68 7.58 4.36
CA GLY A 226 -8.11 7.72 4.63
C GLY A 226 -8.98 7.56 3.38
N THR A 227 -8.54 8.11 2.24
CA THR A 227 -9.23 7.95 0.96
C THR A 227 -9.22 6.49 0.48
N ILE A 228 -8.11 5.80 0.69
CA ILE A 228 -7.97 4.37 0.33
C ILE A 228 -8.91 3.51 1.18
N ASN A 229 -9.01 3.80 2.49
CA ASN A 229 -9.95 3.10 3.37
C ASN A 229 -11.39 3.28 2.91
N CYS A 230 -11.82 4.51 2.61
CA CYS A 230 -13.17 4.77 2.09
C CYS A 230 -13.44 4.06 0.76
N LEU A 231 -12.43 3.95 -0.12
CA LEU A 231 -12.54 3.19 -1.37
C LEU A 231 -12.75 1.69 -1.10
N ILE A 232 -11.96 1.10 -0.21
CA ILE A 232 -12.06 -0.32 0.16
C ILE A 232 -13.42 -0.61 0.82
N GLU A 233 -13.89 0.25 1.71
CA GLU A 233 -15.21 0.14 2.34
C GLU A 233 -16.34 0.19 1.30
N SER A 234 -16.29 1.18 0.40
CA SER A 234 -17.28 1.30 -0.68
C SER A 234 -17.29 0.09 -1.62
N LEU A 235 -16.12 -0.46 -1.94
CA LEU A 235 -16.00 -1.67 -2.75
C LEU A 235 -16.51 -2.90 -2.01
N ARG A 236 -16.24 -3.03 -0.71
CA ARG A 236 -16.77 -4.12 0.11
C ARG A 236 -18.29 -4.11 0.13
N ASP A 237 -18.91 -2.94 0.30
CA ASP A 237 -20.37 -2.80 0.26
C ASP A 237 -20.95 -3.13 -1.12
N TYR A 238 -20.28 -2.70 -2.20
CA TYR A 238 -20.65 -3.08 -3.57
C TYR A 238 -20.64 -4.61 -3.76
N MET A 239 -19.60 -5.28 -3.28
CA MET A 239 -19.43 -6.73 -3.46
C MET A 239 -20.53 -7.57 -2.82
N LYS A 240 -21.20 -7.09 -1.76
CA LYS A 240 -22.32 -7.81 -1.12
C LYS A 240 -23.52 -8.01 -2.05
N SER A 241 -23.69 -7.12 -3.03
CA SER A 241 -24.80 -7.14 -4.00
C SER A 241 -24.36 -7.39 -5.44
N SER A 242 -23.05 -7.52 -5.66
CA SER A 242 -22.48 -7.71 -6.98
C SER A 242 -22.61 -9.16 -7.45
N THR A 243 -22.58 -9.33 -8.77
CA THR A 243 -22.43 -10.64 -9.41
C THR A 243 -20.97 -10.99 -9.70
N SER A 244 -20.05 -10.05 -9.51
CA SER A 244 -18.63 -10.26 -9.68
C SER A 244 -18.09 -11.24 -8.63
N PRO A 245 -17.18 -12.18 -9.01
CA PRO A 245 -16.64 -13.16 -8.07
C PRO A 245 -15.70 -12.52 -7.04
N TRP A 246 -15.03 -11.43 -7.40
CA TRP A 246 -14.13 -10.67 -6.54
C TRP A 246 -13.92 -9.25 -7.10
N ALA A 247 -13.43 -8.35 -6.25
CA ALA A 247 -12.89 -7.05 -6.64
C ALA A 247 -11.48 -6.89 -6.05
N CYS A 248 -10.65 -6.04 -6.67
CA CYS A 248 -9.26 -5.90 -6.26
C CYS A 248 -8.84 -4.44 -6.12
N VAL A 249 -8.06 -4.13 -5.08
CA VAL A 249 -7.41 -2.84 -4.86
C VAL A 249 -5.92 -3.07 -4.64
N THR A 250 -5.09 -2.64 -5.58
CA THR A 250 -3.63 -2.65 -5.45
C THR A 250 -3.13 -1.23 -5.20
N VAL A 251 -2.35 -1.04 -4.16
CA VAL A 251 -1.78 0.26 -3.77
C VAL A 251 -0.26 0.19 -3.85
N HIS A 252 0.31 1.08 -4.67
CA HIS A 252 1.74 1.29 -4.76
C HIS A 252 2.12 2.51 -3.93
N GLY A 253 2.98 2.31 -2.94
CA GLY A 253 3.63 3.37 -2.17
C GLY A 253 4.77 4.03 -2.94
N PHE A 254 5.26 5.14 -2.40
CA PHE A 254 6.43 5.82 -2.93
C PHE A 254 7.69 4.98 -2.71
N THR A 255 8.46 4.78 -3.77
CA THR A 255 9.74 4.07 -3.68
C THR A 255 10.74 4.85 -2.84
N ASP A 256 10.68 6.18 -2.81
CA ASP A 256 11.59 7.09 -2.09
C ASP A 256 11.10 7.47 -0.68
N SER A 257 10.10 6.78 -0.13
CA SER A 257 9.67 7.02 1.25
C SER A 257 10.82 6.64 2.22
N PRO A 258 11.16 7.48 3.23
CA PRO A 258 12.20 7.14 4.20
C PRO A 258 11.74 6.11 5.24
N VAL A 259 10.42 5.92 5.38
CA VAL A 259 9.78 5.08 6.38
C VAL A 259 8.68 4.26 5.73
N SER A 260 8.62 2.98 6.09
CA SER A 260 7.61 2.02 5.64
C SER A 260 6.71 1.60 6.81
N TRP A 261 6.06 0.45 6.67
CA TRP A 261 5.11 -0.13 7.62
C TRP A 261 5.55 0.01 9.08
N ARG A 262 4.63 0.47 9.95
CA ARG A 262 4.82 0.64 11.40
C ARG A 262 6.08 1.40 11.82
N ARG A 263 6.50 2.42 11.04
CA ARG A 263 7.68 3.26 11.32
C ARG A 263 9.03 2.56 11.16
N ASN A 264 9.04 1.41 10.51
CA ASN A 264 10.30 0.80 10.12
C ASN A 264 10.98 1.69 9.08
N GLU A 265 12.30 1.84 9.18
CA GLU A 265 13.06 2.49 8.13
C GLU A 265 12.77 1.77 6.81
N HIS A 266 12.57 2.52 5.73
CA HIS A 266 12.32 1.91 4.43
C HIS A 266 13.64 1.69 3.70
N GLY A 267 13.84 0.46 3.23
CA GLY A 267 15.03 0.03 2.48
C GLY A 267 15.12 0.58 1.06
N HIS A 268 14.57 1.77 0.76
CA HIS A 268 14.43 2.29 -0.61
C HIS A 268 15.71 2.25 -1.45
N HIS A 269 16.86 2.45 -0.82
CA HIS A 269 18.17 2.38 -1.48
C HIS A 269 18.58 0.98 -1.96
N LYS A 270 17.79 -0.05 -1.64
CA LYS A 270 18.05 -1.46 -1.94
C LYS A 270 16.82 -2.19 -2.50
N GLY A 271 15.85 -1.44 -3.05
CA GLY A 271 14.59 -1.99 -3.57
C GLY A 271 13.50 -1.99 -2.51
N GLY A 272 13.05 -0.78 -2.15
CA GLY A 272 11.97 -0.57 -1.19
C GLY A 272 10.62 -0.57 -1.90
N GLU A 273 10.13 -1.76 -2.23
CA GLU A 273 8.78 -1.95 -2.74
C GLU A 273 7.80 -1.87 -1.56
N ASN A 274 6.85 -0.94 -1.65
CA ASN A 274 5.73 -0.83 -0.73
C ASN A 274 4.47 -1.09 -1.54
N LEU A 275 4.11 -2.35 -1.69
CA LEU A 275 2.95 -2.78 -2.46
C LEU A 275 2.05 -3.59 -1.56
N TYR A 276 0.76 -3.30 -1.60
CA TYR A 276 -0.23 -4.19 -1.02
C TYR A 276 -1.44 -4.31 -1.92
N THR A 277 -2.05 -5.50 -1.91
CA THR A 277 -3.23 -5.80 -2.71
C THR A 277 -4.30 -6.42 -1.82
N PHE A 278 -5.49 -5.84 -1.84
CA PHE A 278 -6.70 -6.44 -1.29
C PHE A 278 -7.49 -7.12 -2.40
N VAL A 279 -7.81 -8.39 -2.22
CA VAL A 279 -8.82 -9.10 -3.03
C VAL A 279 -10.04 -9.31 -2.15
N LEU A 280 -11.17 -8.73 -2.53
CA LEU A 280 -12.41 -8.69 -1.77
C LEU A 280 -13.43 -9.65 -2.38
N PHE A 281 -14.02 -10.50 -1.56
CA PHE A 281 -15.01 -11.49 -1.99
C PHE A 281 -16.44 -11.09 -1.55
N PRO A 282 -17.49 -11.58 -2.23
CA PRO A 282 -18.88 -11.40 -1.80
C PRO A 282 -19.18 -11.95 -0.39
N SER A 283 -18.41 -12.93 0.08
CA SER A 283 -18.54 -13.54 1.42
C SER A 283 -18.05 -12.65 2.58
N GLU A 284 -17.62 -11.42 2.29
CA GLU A 284 -16.91 -10.50 3.21
C GLU A 284 -15.49 -10.92 3.59
N ASP A 285 -15.02 -12.08 3.14
CA ASP A 285 -13.62 -12.48 3.24
C ASP A 285 -12.73 -11.60 2.32
N TYR A 286 -11.44 -11.57 2.62
CA TYR A 286 -10.45 -10.93 1.77
C TYR A 286 -9.10 -11.64 1.81
N TRP A 287 -8.35 -11.52 0.73
CA TRP A 287 -6.92 -11.81 0.71
C TRP A 287 -6.12 -10.50 0.78
N LEU A 288 -5.03 -10.51 1.53
CA LEU A 288 -4.07 -9.40 1.64
C LEU A 288 -2.70 -9.87 1.19
N TYR A 289 -2.26 -9.36 0.04
CA TYR A 289 -0.90 -9.50 -0.43
C TYR A 289 -0.10 -8.31 0.04
N MET A 290 1.10 -8.55 0.56
CA MET A 290 2.06 -7.50 0.90
C MET A 290 3.40 -7.83 0.25
N ALA A 291 3.81 -7.02 -0.72
CA ALA A 291 5.18 -7.05 -1.19
C ALA A 291 6.00 -6.12 -0.30
N VAL A 292 7.04 -6.69 0.28
CA VAL A 292 7.92 -6.02 1.22
C VAL A 292 9.32 -6.08 0.63
N GLY A 293 10.02 -4.93 0.61
CA GLY A 293 11.40 -4.88 0.15
C GLY A 293 12.29 -5.86 0.91
N THR A 294 13.39 -6.29 0.28
CA THR A 294 14.32 -7.33 0.80
C THR A 294 14.87 -7.11 2.21
N HIS A 295 14.70 -5.90 2.75
CA HIS A 295 15.15 -5.53 4.09
C HIS A 295 14.06 -4.91 4.95
N ASP A 296 12.84 -4.77 4.45
CA ASP A 296 11.71 -4.23 5.18
C ASP A 296 11.02 -5.34 6.00
N ILE A 297 10.28 -4.96 7.03
CA ILE A 297 9.57 -5.90 7.90
C ILE A 297 8.09 -5.92 7.52
N CYS A 298 7.56 -7.12 7.23
CA CYS A 298 6.14 -7.32 7.01
C CYS A 298 5.40 -7.27 8.36
N PRO A 299 4.47 -6.32 8.58
CA PRO A 299 3.64 -6.33 9.78
C PRO A 299 2.65 -7.51 9.74
N PRO A 300 2.23 -8.05 10.91
CA PRO A 300 1.10 -8.97 10.97
C PRO A 300 -0.22 -8.25 10.67
#